data_AF-A0A1X2GBD2-F1
#
_entry.id   AF-A0A1X2GBD2-F1
#
_cell.length_a   1.000
_cell.length_b   1.000
_cell.length_c   1.000
_cell.angle_alpha   90.00
_cell.angle_beta   90.00
_cell.angle_gamma   90.00
#
_symmetry.space_group_name_H-M   'P 1'
#
loop_
_entity.id
_entity.type
_entity.pdbx_description
1 polymer ?
#
loop_
_entity_poly.entity_id
_entity_poly.type
_entity_poly.pdbx_seq_one_letter_code
_entity_poly.pdbx_strand_id
1 'polypeptide(L)'
;MSGHVIYACPCLNIKIHLSTKYSLSKHATERQRFWFQQDNPPIQGHRLELAMGGIIIAYNSLIQVKTNDTWTTVGCLHCDTKEVYSMLQAGHSVTPRQSEQWVVLHDRAVFGHDIEEIHKDDAYSEIFDVKLDGHLKALVSLSDTKIPKELEAQHKQLQHVLDSALDKMHLASQVRIEQWRRVELERLEEQSQRAREETTPRRPLH
;
A
#
# COMPACT_ATOMS: atom_id res chain seq x y z
N MET A 1 -6.95 -16.78 -14.59
CA MET A 1 -6.38 -15.51 -14.09
C MET A 1 -6.85 -15.36 -12.65
N SER A 2 -5.93 -15.22 -11.70
CA SER A 2 -6.27 -15.02 -10.28
C SER A 2 -7.03 -13.70 -10.12
N GLY A 3 -8.34 -13.81 -9.90
CA GLY A 3 -9.23 -12.66 -9.80
C GLY A 3 -8.84 -11.83 -8.58
N HIS A 4 -8.30 -10.64 -8.83
CA HIS A 4 -8.17 -9.64 -7.80
C HIS A 4 -9.58 -9.16 -7.52
N VAL A 5 -10.05 -9.33 -6.29
CA VAL A 5 -11.33 -8.74 -5.92
C VAL A 5 -11.08 -7.53 -5.06
N ILE A 6 -11.24 -6.37 -5.68
CA ILE A 6 -11.33 -5.12 -4.94
C ILE A 6 -12.71 -5.16 -4.27
N TYR A 7 -12.74 -5.19 -2.93
CA TYR A 7 -13.98 -4.94 -2.20
C TYR A 7 -13.85 -3.56 -1.62
N ALA A 8 -14.68 -2.67 -2.11
CA ALA A 8 -14.66 -1.28 -1.74
C ALA A 8 -15.90 -0.99 -0.90
N CYS A 9 -15.78 -0.16 0.12
CA CYS A 9 -16.87 0.76 0.39
C CYS A 9 -17.00 1.69 -0.84
N PRO A 10 -18.10 2.43 -1.04
CA PRO A 10 -18.23 3.45 -2.09
C PRO A 10 -17.06 4.44 -2.22
N CYS A 11 -16.15 4.47 -1.25
CA CYS A 11 -15.05 5.40 -1.15
C CYS A 11 -13.68 4.77 -0.77
N LEU A 12 -13.43 3.45 -0.91
CA LEU A 12 -12.22 2.84 -0.32
C LEU A 12 -11.32 1.90 -1.16
N ASN A 13 -10.02 2.02 -0.84
CA ASN A 13 -8.82 1.38 -1.37
C ASN A 13 -8.43 0.08 -0.62
N ILE A 14 -9.33 -0.90 -0.58
CA ILE A 14 -9.06 -2.23 -0.01
C ILE A 14 -9.07 -3.27 -1.13
N LYS A 15 -7.96 -3.98 -1.29
CA LYS A 15 -7.80 -5.01 -2.32
C LYS A 15 -7.72 -6.37 -1.63
N ILE A 16 -8.71 -7.23 -1.88
CA ILE A 16 -8.82 -8.55 -1.26
C ILE A 16 -8.52 -9.60 -2.32
N HIS A 17 -7.43 -10.34 -2.10
CA HIS A 17 -7.07 -11.43 -2.99
C HIS A 17 -7.77 -12.70 -2.54
N LEU A 18 -8.75 -13.14 -3.34
CA LEU A 18 -9.48 -14.38 -3.09
C LEU A 18 -8.77 -15.57 -3.74
N SER A 19 -9.02 -16.77 -3.18
CA SER A 19 -8.49 -18.06 -3.62
C SER A 19 -8.58 -18.28 -5.13
N THR A 20 -7.65 -19.00 -5.73
CA THR A 20 -7.62 -19.28 -7.19
C THR A 20 -8.80 -20.12 -7.67
N LYS A 21 -9.52 -20.78 -6.75
CA LYS A 21 -10.79 -21.48 -7.02
C LYS A 21 -11.95 -20.49 -7.23
N TYR A 22 -11.77 -19.25 -6.81
CA TYR A 22 -12.74 -18.18 -6.95
C TYR A 22 -12.76 -17.63 -8.38
N SER A 23 -13.92 -17.64 -9.01
CA SER A 23 -14.13 -17.00 -10.32
C SER A 23 -15.16 -15.89 -10.19
N LEU A 24 -14.85 -14.71 -10.75
CA LEU A 24 -15.75 -13.55 -10.76
C LEU A 24 -17.14 -13.89 -11.33
N SER A 25 -17.21 -14.78 -12.33
CA SER A 25 -18.49 -15.24 -12.92
C SER A 25 -19.37 -16.05 -11.97
N LYS A 26 -18.79 -16.67 -10.93
CA LYS A 26 -19.52 -17.42 -9.89
C LYS A 26 -19.72 -16.63 -8.60
N HIS A 27 -19.28 -15.36 -8.57
CA HIS A 27 -19.32 -14.50 -7.39
C HIS A 27 -20.71 -14.46 -6.73
N ALA A 28 -21.75 -14.20 -7.52
CA ALA A 28 -23.13 -14.10 -7.01
C ALA A 28 -23.62 -15.43 -6.40
N THR A 29 -23.31 -16.54 -7.05
CA THR A 29 -23.68 -17.88 -6.59
C THR A 29 -22.91 -18.28 -5.33
N GLU A 30 -21.63 -17.91 -5.23
CA GLU A 30 -20.81 -18.19 -4.05
C GLU A 30 -21.19 -17.32 -2.85
N ARG A 31 -21.58 -16.05 -3.04
CA ARG A 31 -22.15 -15.21 -1.98
C ARG A 31 -23.39 -15.85 -1.36
N GLN A 32 -24.33 -16.31 -2.18
CA GLN A 32 -25.52 -17.00 -1.69
C GLN A 32 -25.18 -18.31 -0.97
N ARG A 33 -24.20 -19.05 -1.49
CA ARG A 33 -23.81 -20.35 -0.91
C ARG A 33 -23.09 -20.22 0.43
N PHE A 34 -22.29 -19.19 0.62
CA PHE A 34 -21.45 -18.99 1.81
C PHE A 34 -21.94 -17.84 2.69
N TRP A 35 -23.26 -17.67 2.77
CA TRP A 35 -23.88 -16.76 3.72
C TRP A 35 -23.46 -17.09 5.16
N PHE A 36 -23.10 -16.05 5.92
CA PHE A 36 -22.65 -16.12 7.30
C PHE A 36 -23.35 -15.05 8.14
N GLN A 37 -23.91 -15.47 9.26
CA GLN A 37 -24.49 -14.58 10.26
C GLN A 37 -24.05 -15.03 11.65
N GLN A 38 -23.62 -14.08 12.46
CA GLN A 38 -23.30 -14.24 13.87
C GLN A 38 -23.95 -13.10 14.66
N ASP A 39 -24.54 -13.41 15.81
CA ASP A 39 -25.29 -12.42 16.61
C ASP A 39 -24.40 -11.66 17.60
N ASN A 40 -23.28 -12.23 18.02
CA ASN A 40 -22.35 -11.59 18.95
C ASN A 40 -20.87 -11.90 18.60
N PRO A 41 -20.12 -10.95 18.02
CA PRO A 41 -20.58 -9.64 17.49
C PRO A 41 -21.53 -9.78 16.29
N PRO A 42 -22.41 -8.79 16.03
CA PRO A 42 -23.35 -8.82 14.91
C PRO A 42 -22.60 -8.70 13.58
N ILE A 43 -22.22 -9.83 13.00
CA ILE A 43 -21.52 -9.92 11.71
C ILE A 43 -22.46 -10.61 10.73
N GLN A 44 -22.79 -9.93 9.64
CA GLN A 44 -23.63 -10.46 8.56
C GLN A 44 -22.93 -10.26 7.23
N GLY A 45 -22.77 -11.33 6.46
CA GLY A 45 -22.07 -11.26 5.20
C GLY A 45 -21.76 -12.62 4.59
N HIS A 46 -20.67 -12.67 3.84
CA HIS A 46 -20.28 -13.83 3.04
C HIS A 46 -18.88 -14.30 3.40
N ARG A 47 -18.74 -15.57 3.74
CA ARG A 47 -17.45 -16.16 4.13
C ARG A 47 -16.70 -16.69 2.91
N LEU A 48 -15.53 -16.12 2.63
CA LEU A 48 -14.71 -16.47 1.46
C LEU A 48 -13.27 -16.82 1.85
N GLU A 49 -12.64 -17.68 1.06
CA GLU A 49 -11.24 -18.10 1.23
C GLU A 49 -10.28 -17.11 0.57
N LEU A 50 -9.24 -16.70 1.30
CA LEU A 50 -8.18 -15.81 0.83
C LEU A 50 -7.11 -16.60 0.05
N ALA A 51 -6.52 -15.97 -0.98
CA ALA A 51 -5.36 -16.50 -1.67
C ALA A 51 -4.03 -16.11 -0.98
N MET A 52 -2.93 -16.69 -1.47
CA MET A 52 -1.58 -16.18 -1.22
C MET A 52 -1.50 -14.70 -1.66
N GLY A 53 -1.16 -13.81 -0.73
CA GLY A 53 -1.21 -12.35 -0.93
C GLY A 53 -2.28 -11.64 -0.09
N GLY A 54 -3.26 -12.38 0.45
CA GLY A 54 -4.17 -11.91 1.51
C GLY A 54 -4.92 -10.61 1.18
N ILE A 55 -5.02 -9.74 2.19
CA ILE A 55 -5.66 -8.43 2.09
C ILE A 55 -4.58 -7.36 2.03
N ILE A 56 -4.62 -6.53 0.98
CA ILE A 56 -3.72 -5.39 0.80
C ILE A 56 -4.52 -4.12 1.01
N ILE A 57 -4.06 -3.27 1.93
CA ILE A 57 -4.64 -1.96 2.22
C ILE A 57 -3.60 -0.92 1.85
N ALA A 58 -3.90 -0.05 0.90
CA ALA A 58 -2.94 0.95 0.44
C ALA A 58 -3.05 2.30 1.20
N TYR A 59 -4.19 2.62 1.83
CA TYR A 59 -4.32 3.76 2.75
C TYR A 59 -4.89 3.36 4.11
N ASN A 60 -4.02 2.94 5.03
CA ASN A 60 -4.40 2.55 6.39
C ASN A 60 -5.00 3.68 7.23
N SER A 61 -4.79 4.95 6.85
CA SER A 61 -5.35 6.12 7.55
C SER A 61 -6.86 6.33 7.32
N LEU A 62 -7.43 5.70 6.29
CA LEU A 62 -8.83 5.88 5.88
C LEU A 62 -9.75 4.76 6.39
N ILE A 63 -9.21 3.85 7.20
CA ILE A 63 -9.95 2.71 7.74
C ILE A 63 -10.12 2.83 9.25
N GLN A 64 -11.25 2.32 9.74
CA GLN A 64 -11.49 2.10 11.15
C GLN A 64 -11.32 0.62 11.42
N VAL A 65 -10.53 0.27 12.44
CA VAL A 65 -10.38 -1.12 12.89
C VAL A 65 -11.05 -1.27 14.25
N LYS A 66 -11.97 -2.22 14.37
CA LYS A 66 -12.61 -2.61 15.62
C LYS A 66 -12.24 -4.05 15.94
N THR A 67 -11.64 -4.26 17.11
CA THR A 67 -11.23 -5.58 17.58
C THR A 67 -12.09 -6.00 18.76
N ASN A 68 -12.68 -7.18 18.65
CA ASN A 68 -13.33 -7.91 19.72
C ASN A 68 -12.51 -9.17 20.04
N ASP A 69 -12.84 -9.89 21.10
CA ASP A 69 -12.07 -11.04 21.61
C ASP A 69 -11.77 -12.15 20.57
N THR A 70 -12.55 -12.23 19.50
CA THR A 70 -12.42 -13.28 18.47
C THR A 70 -12.29 -12.74 17.05
N TRP A 71 -12.58 -11.45 16.83
CA TRP A 71 -12.71 -10.89 15.48
C TRP A 71 -12.09 -9.51 15.37
N THR A 72 -11.49 -9.26 14.21
CA THR A 72 -11.07 -7.93 13.78
C THR A 72 -11.96 -7.51 12.61
N THR A 73 -12.77 -6.47 12.80
CA THR A 73 -13.63 -5.88 11.78
C THR A 73 -13.02 -4.58 11.27
N VAL A 74 -12.96 -4.44 9.96
CA VAL A 74 -12.45 -3.25 9.27
C VAL A 74 -13.59 -2.54 8.57
N GLY A 75 -13.72 -1.24 8.84
CA GLY A 75 -14.73 -0.34 8.28
C GLY A 75 -14.10 0.86 7.57
N CYS A 76 -14.92 1.60 6.83
CA CYS A 76 -14.50 2.84 6.21
C CYS A 76 -14.71 4.03 7.14
N LEU A 77 -13.73 4.96 7.20
CA LEU A 77 -13.94 6.26 7.86
C LEU A 77 -14.58 7.31 6.94
N HIS A 78 -14.52 7.11 5.63
CA HIS A 78 -14.95 8.08 4.63
C HIS A 78 -16.41 7.93 4.18
N CYS A 79 -17.06 6.79 4.49
CA CYS A 79 -18.40 6.49 4.00
C CYS A 79 -19.22 5.77 5.07
N ASP A 80 -20.54 5.77 4.92
CA ASP A 80 -21.48 5.11 5.84
C ASP A 80 -21.48 3.58 5.76
N THR A 81 -20.53 3.00 5.01
CA THR A 81 -20.26 1.56 5.02
C THR A 81 -19.52 1.24 6.30
N LYS A 82 -20.30 1.13 7.38
CA LYS A 82 -19.85 0.91 8.76
C LYS A 82 -18.78 -0.19 8.85
N GLU A 83 -19.00 -1.30 8.15
CA GLU A 83 -18.17 -2.51 8.20
C GLU A 83 -18.01 -3.04 6.77
N VAL A 84 -16.76 -3.34 6.37
CA VAL A 84 -16.40 -3.82 5.03
C VAL A 84 -16.07 -5.31 5.10
N TYR A 85 -15.14 -5.70 5.97
CA TYR A 85 -14.78 -7.10 6.17
C TYR A 85 -14.40 -7.40 7.62
N SER A 86 -14.52 -8.67 8.01
CA SER A 86 -14.10 -9.18 9.32
C SER A 86 -13.22 -10.41 9.15
N MET A 87 -12.18 -10.51 9.98
CA MET A 87 -11.29 -11.67 10.06
C MET A 87 -11.26 -12.24 11.46
N LEU A 88 -11.16 -13.56 11.55
CA LEU A 88 -10.98 -14.24 12.83
C LEU A 88 -9.55 -13.99 13.34
N GLN A 89 -9.41 -13.65 14.63
CA GLN A 89 -8.10 -13.59 15.27
C GLN A 89 -7.60 -15.00 15.55
N ALA A 90 -6.33 -15.28 15.26
CA ALA A 90 -5.69 -16.58 15.47
C ALA A 90 -5.50 -16.97 16.97
N GLY A 91 -6.21 -16.31 17.90
CA GLY A 91 -5.97 -16.40 19.34
C GLY A 91 -6.80 -17.44 20.08
N HIS A 92 -8.10 -17.61 19.79
CA HIS A 92 -8.99 -18.43 20.62
C HIS A 92 -9.95 -19.26 19.76
N SER A 93 -9.54 -20.50 19.50
CA SER A 93 -10.30 -21.51 18.75
C SER A 93 -11.68 -21.78 19.37
N VAL A 94 -12.73 -21.70 18.56
CA VAL A 94 -13.96 -22.46 18.79
C VAL A 94 -14.14 -23.39 17.59
N THR A 95 -13.38 -24.48 17.61
CA THR A 95 -13.27 -25.58 16.63
C THR A 95 -12.30 -25.36 15.45
N PRO A 96 -11.20 -26.14 15.37
CA PRO A 96 -10.24 -26.10 14.26
C PRO A 96 -10.66 -27.12 13.20
N ARG A 97 -11.52 -26.71 12.26
CA ARG A 97 -11.64 -27.40 10.97
C ARG A 97 -11.73 -26.38 9.86
N GLN A 98 -10.72 -26.43 9.00
CA GLN A 98 -10.49 -25.63 7.78
C GLN A 98 -9.75 -24.30 8.01
N SER A 99 -8.66 -24.15 7.26
CA SER A 99 -7.47 -23.33 7.51
C SER A 99 -7.69 -21.84 7.74
N GLU A 100 -6.73 -21.22 8.42
CA GLU A 100 -6.59 -19.83 8.90
C GLU A 100 -6.59 -18.74 7.81
N GLN A 101 -7.30 -18.92 6.68
CA GLN A 101 -7.25 -18.02 5.53
C GLN A 101 -8.65 -17.71 5.00
N TRP A 102 -9.57 -17.29 5.87
CA TRP A 102 -10.91 -16.89 5.45
C TRP A 102 -11.29 -15.51 5.98
N VAL A 103 -12.09 -14.80 5.21
CA VAL A 103 -12.60 -13.46 5.50
C VAL A 103 -14.12 -13.47 5.39
N VAL A 104 -14.81 -12.71 6.24
CA VAL A 104 -16.23 -12.42 6.08
C VAL A 104 -16.37 -11.05 5.47
N LEU A 105 -17.03 -10.96 4.33
CA LEU A 105 -17.33 -9.71 3.65
C LEU A 105 -18.74 -9.29 3.99
N HIS A 106 -18.90 -8.09 4.54
CA HIS A 106 -20.21 -7.60 4.95
C HIS A 106 -21.08 -7.24 3.73
N ASP A 107 -22.39 -7.31 3.88
CA ASP A 107 -23.33 -7.07 2.78
C ASP A 107 -23.24 -5.70 2.14
N ARG A 108 -22.88 -4.71 2.96
CA ARG A 108 -22.72 -3.32 2.54
C ARG A 108 -21.43 -3.11 1.76
N ALA A 109 -20.54 -4.10 1.68
CA ALA A 109 -19.34 -4.03 0.86
C ALA A 109 -19.72 -4.16 -0.63
N VAL A 110 -19.17 -3.25 -1.42
CA VAL A 110 -19.43 -3.07 -2.84
C VAL A 110 -18.41 -3.90 -3.65
N PHE A 111 -18.85 -4.47 -4.77
CA PHE A 111 -18.04 -5.35 -5.61
C PHE A 111 -18.40 -5.21 -7.10
N GLY A 112 -17.41 -5.39 -7.98
CA GLY A 112 -17.64 -5.66 -9.39
C GLY A 112 -18.17 -4.42 -10.14
N HIS A 113 -19.35 -4.55 -10.77
CA HIS A 113 -19.91 -3.49 -11.60
C HIS A 113 -20.09 -2.17 -10.84
N ASP A 114 -20.46 -2.24 -9.57
CA ASP A 114 -20.64 -1.06 -8.73
C ASP A 114 -19.31 -0.29 -8.51
N ILE A 115 -18.15 -0.96 -8.62
CA ILE A 115 -16.82 -0.30 -8.59
C ILE A 115 -16.55 0.43 -9.90
N GLU A 116 -16.95 -0.16 -11.03
CA GLU A 116 -16.85 0.51 -12.32
C GLU A 116 -17.72 1.76 -12.39
N GLU A 117 -18.84 1.79 -11.66
CA GLU A 117 -19.68 2.98 -11.52
C GLU A 117 -19.01 4.05 -10.64
N ILE A 118 -18.30 3.65 -9.58
CA ILE A 118 -17.51 4.58 -8.75
C ILE A 118 -16.37 5.19 -9.57
N HIS A 119 -15.71 4.42 -10.43
CA HIS A 119 -14.64 4.93 -11.31
C HIS A 119 -15.15 5.93 -12.35
N LYS A 120 -16.44 5.86 -12.70
CA LYS A 120 -17.09 6.81 -13.62
C LYS A 120 -17.55 8.09 -12.91
N ASP A 121 -17.48 8.14 -11.59
CA ASP A 121 -17.87 9.31 -10.81
C ASP A 121 -16.81 10.42 -10.95
N ASP A 122 -17.25 11.65 -11.22
CA ASP A 122 -16.40 12.83 -11.33
C ASP A 122 -15.61 13.14 -10.03
N ALA A 123 -15.98 12.53 -8.90
CA ALA A 123 -15.31 12.69 -7.62
C ALA A 123 -14.21 11.64 -7.37
N TYR A 124 -13.99 10.70 -8.29
CA TYR A 124 -12.96 9.67 -8.17
C TYR A 124 -11.58 10.20 -8.60
N SER A 125 -10.56 9.90 -7.81
CA SER A 125 -9.17 10.27 -8.08
C SER A 125 -8.36 9.06 -8.52
N GLU A 126 -7.87 9.07 -9.77
CA GLU A 126 -7.02 8.00 -10.31
C GLU A 126 -5.67 7.85 -9.56
N ILE A 127 -5.13 8.96 -9.05
CA ILE A 127 -3.86 8.97 -8.32
C ILE A 127 -3.97 8.19 -7.00
N PHE A 128 -5.12 8.35 -6.33
CA PHE A 128 -5.35 7.78 -5.01
C PHE A 128 -6.30 6.57 -5.05
N ASP A 129 -6.80 6.15 -6.21
CA ASP A 129 -7.72 5.00 -6.34
C ASP A 129 -8.89 5.07 -5.33
N VAL A 130 -9.43 6.28 -5.10
CA VAL A 130 -10.51 6.55 -4.13
C VAL A 130 -11.46 7.62 -4.63
N LYS A 131 -12.73 7.49 -4.24
CA LYS A 131 -13.73 8.56 -4.35
C LYS A 131 -13.51 9.57 -3.24
N LEU A 132 -13.33 10.83 -3.61
CA LEU A 132 -13.16 11.94 -2.71
C LEU A 132 -14.52 12.58 -2.40
N ASP A 133 -14.73 12.96 -1.15
CA ASP A 133 -15.87 13.83 -0.81
C ASP A 133 -15.77 15.17 -1.55
N GLY A 134 -16.91 15.73 -1.94
CA GLY A 134 -17.00 16.93 -2.78
C GLY A 134 -16.29 18.15 -2.16
N HIS A 135 -16.15 18.19 -0.83
CA HIS A 135 -15.36 19.20 -0.12
C HIS A 135 -13.84 19.08 -0.35
N LEU A 136 -13.32 17.87 -0.53
CA LEU A 136 -11.91 17.59 -0.79
C LEU A 136 -11.54 17.75 -2.27
N LYS A 137 -12.52 17.72 -3.18
CA LYS A 137 -12.34 18.02 -4.60
C LYS A 137 -11.75 19.43 -4.83
N ALA A 138 -12.12 20.38 -3.98
CA ALA A 138 -11.55 21.74 -3.99
C ALA A 138 -10.07 21.77 -3.56
N LEU A 139 -9.63 20.85 -2.69
CA LEU A 139 -8.24 20.74 -2.25
C LEU A 139 -7.37 20.00 -3.27
N VAL A 140 -7.89 18.98 -3.95
CA VAL A 140 -7.14 18.25 -4.99
C VAL A 140 -6.99 19.08 -6.26
N SER A 141 -7.95 19.95 -6.58
CA SER A 141 -7.82 20.94 -7.66
C SER A 141 -6.78 22.04 -7.38
N LEU A 142 -6.16 22.08 -6.18
CA LEU A 142 -5.04 22.99 -5.91
C LEU A 142 -3.78 22.65 -6.70
N SER A 143 -3.73 21.51 -7.38
CA SER A 143 -2.67 21.24 -8.36
C SER A 143 -2.69 22.22 -9.54
N ASP A 144 -3.80 22.95 -9.76
CA ASP A 144 -3.95 23.86 -10.91
C ASP A 144 -4.36 25.30 -10.58
N THR A 145 -4.45 25.71 -9.31
CA THR A 145 -4.86 27.08 -8.98
C THR A 145 -3.87 27.78 -8.06
N LYS A 146 -3.08 28.67 -8.69
CA LYS A 146 -2.48 29.89 -8.16
C LYS A 146 -2.48 29.98 -6.63
N ILE A 147 -1.29 29.83 -6.05
CA ILE A 147 -1.01 30.13 -4.65
C ILE A 147 -1.71 31.47 -4.30
N PRO A 148 -2.53 31.53 -3.23
CA PRO A 148 -3.13 32.77 -2.78
C PRO A 148 -2.04 33.84 -2.65
N LYS A 149 -2.28 35.05 -3.19
CA LYS A 149 -1.24 36.11 -3.28
C LYS A 149 -0.63 36.44 -1.91
N GLU A 150 -1.37 36.27 -0.81
CA GLU A 150 -0.85 36.48 0.53
C GLU A 150 0.23 35.46 0.94
N LEU A 151 0.21 34.26 0.36
CA LEU A 151 1.09 33.13 0.70
C LEU A 151 2.22 32.92 -0.32
N GLU A 152 2.21 33.60 -1.47
CA GLU A 152 3.26 33.49 -2.49
C GLU A 152 4.64 33.83 -1.94
N ALA A 153 4.73 34.82 -1.04
CA ALA A 153 5.99 35.22 -0.43
C ALA A 153 6.56 34.12 0.48
N GLN A 154 5.70 33.51 1.31
CA GLN A 154 6.09 32.41 2.19
C GLN A 154 6.45 31.15 1.40
N HIS A 155 5.69 30.86 0.33
CA HIS A 155 5.97 29.74 -0.56
C HIS A 155 7.32 29.92 -1.26
N LYS A 156 7.61 31.10 -1.84
CA LYS A 156 8.91 31.39 -2.46
C LYS A 156 10.06 31.27 -1.46
N GLN A 157 9.85 31.70 -0.22
CA GLN A 157 10.86 31.57 0.83
C GLN A 157 11.11 30.10 1.18
N LEU A 158 10.06 29.30 1.36
CA LEU A 158 10.18 27.86 1.62
C LEU A 158 10.84 27.12 0.46
N GLN A 159 10.47 27.45 -0.77
CA GLN A 159 11.03 26.87 -1.98
C GLN A 159 12.53 27.19 -2.09
N HIS A 160 12.92 28.45 -1.86
CA HIS A 160 14.33 28.84 -1.84
C HIS A 160 15.13 28.12 -0.73
N VAL A 161 14.55 27.95 0.46
CA VAL A 161 15.21 27.20 1.55
C VAL A 161 15.39 25.73 1.16
N LEU A 162 14.38 25.11 0.53
CA LEU A 162 14.46 23.75 0.05
C LEU A 162 15.53 23.59 -1.03
N ASP A 163 15.54 24.46 -2.04
CA ASP A 163 16.51 24.43 -3.13
C ASP A 163 17.94 24.61 -2.58
N SER A 164 18.15 25.56 -1.66
CA SER A 164 19.45 25.75 -1.00
C SER A 164 19.88 24.53 -0.18
N ALA A 165 18.93 23.83 0.47
CA ALA A 165 19.23 22.61 1.21
C ALA A 165 19.58 21.45 0.29
N LEU A 166 18.87 21.30 -0.82
CA LEU A 166 19.14 20.29 -1.84
C LEU A 166 20.51 20.51 -2.48
N ASP A 167 20.85 21.74 -2.83
CA ASP A 167 22.16 22.07 -3.38
C ASP A 167 23.30 21.72 -2.40
N LYS A 168 23.13 22.05 -1.11
CA LYS A 168 24.10 21.66 -0.07
C LYS A 168 24.24 20.15 0.05
N MET A 169 23.13 19.41 -0.02
CA MET A 169 23.16 17.94 0.02
C MET A 169 23.82 17.35 -1.23
N HIS A 170 23.55 17.90 -2.41
CA HIS A 170 24.20 17.49 -3.65
C HIS A 170 25.71 17.73 -3.59
N LEU A 171 26.14 18.90 -3.13
CA LEU A 171 27.57 19.22 -3.00
C LEU A 171 28.25 18.30 -1.98
N ALA A 172 27.62 18.07 -0.81
CA ALA A 172 28.14 17.16 0.20
C ALA A 172 28.19 15.70 -0.29
N SER A 173 27.25 15.29 -1.14
CA SER A 173 27.25 13.98 -1.78
C SER A 173 28.40 13.85 -2.79
N GLN A 174 28.58 14.85 -3.66
CA GLN A 174 29.69 14.88 -4.62
C GLN A 174 31.05 14.83 -3.94
N VAL A 175 31.27 15.62 -2.88
CA VAL A 175 32.52 15.59 -2.12
C VAL A 175 32.78 14.20 -1.54
N ARG A 176 31.76 13.54 -0.96
CA ARG A 176 31.90 12.17 -0.45
C ARG A 176 32.22 11.16 -1.56
N ILE A 177 31.59 11.27 -2.72
CA ILE A 177 31.86 10.40 -3.86
C ILE A 177 33.29 10.60 -4.36
N GLU A 178 33.77 11.83 -4.47
CA GLU A 178 35.14 12.14 -4.89
C GLU A 178 36.19 11.65 -3.89
N GLN A 179 35.94 11.82 -2.59
CA GLN A 179 36.79 11.28 -1.53
C GLN A 179 36.86 9.75 -1.61
N TRP A 180 35.70 9.10 -1.76
CA TRP A 180 35.63 7.65 -1.90
C TRP A 180 36.37 7.16 -3.16
N ARG A 181 36.21 7.87 -4.30
CA ARG A 181 36.94 7.56 -5.54
C ARG A 181 38.45 7.68 -5.37
N ARG A 182 38.95 8.70 -4.66
CA ARG A 182 40.40 8.83 -4.39
C ARG A 182 40.91 7.67 -3.55
N VAL A 183 40.23 7.35 -2.46
CA VAL A 183 40.62 6.24 -1.57
C VAL A 183 40.61 4.91 -2.32
N GLU A 184 39.61 4.66 -3.17
CA GLU A 184 39.55 3.40 -3.94
C GLU A 184 40.65 3.34 -5.01
N LEU A 185 40.98 4.47 -5.66
CA LEU A 185 42.10 4.53 -6.62
C LEU A 185 43.44 4.25 -5.94
N GLU A 186 43.72 4.89 -4.79
CA GLU A 186 44.93 4.62 -4.01
C GLU A 186 45.01 3.14 -3.61
N ARG A 187 43.89 2.56 -3.16
CA ARG A 187 43.83 1.13 -2.82
C ARG A 187 44.13 0.23 -4.01
N LEU A 188 43.60 0.55 -5.18
CA LEU A 188 43.85 -0.22 -6.43
C LEU A 188 45.30 -0.08 -6.89
N GLU A 189 45.91 1.09 -6.74
CA GLU A 189 47.32 1.30 -7.05
C GLU A 189 48.24 0.48 -6.13
N GLU A 190 47.97 0.47 -4.82
CA GLU A 190 48.71 -0.37 -3.87
C GLU A 190 48.58 -1.86 -4.20
N GLN A 191 47.36 -2.33 -4.51
CA GLN A 191 47.13 -3.71 -4.92
C GLN A 191 47.86 -4.06 -6.22
N SER A 192 47.86 -3.14 -7.20
CA SER A 192 48.60 -3.31 -8.45
C SER A 192 50.11 -3.35 -8.22
N GLN A 193 50.65 -2.54 -7.32
CA GLN A 193 52.08 -2.54 -7.00
C GLN A 193 52.49 -3.84 -6.32
N ARG A 194 51.73 -4.30 -5.32
CA ARG A 194 51.97 -5.61 -4.67
C ARG A 194 51.92 -6.77 -5.65
N ALA A 195 50.92 -6.78 -6.55
CA ALA A 195 50.83 -7.81 -7.58
C ALA A 195 52.03 -7.81 -8.55
N ARG A 196 52.59 -6.64 -8.88
CA ARG A 196 53.83 -6.53 -9.69
C ARG A 196 55.06 -7.05 -8.95
N GLU A 197 55.17 -6.75 -7.66
CA GLU A 197 56.28 -7.24 -6.83
C GLU A 197 56.24 -8.77 -6.66
N GLU A 198 55.04 -9.35 -6.48
CA GLU A 198 54.85 -10.81 -6.39
C GLU A 198 55.11 -11.54 -7.72
N THR A 199 54.85 -10.88 -8.86
CA THR A 199 55.06 -11.46 -10.20
C THR A 199 56.49 -11.27 -10.73
N THR A 200 57.35 -10.52 -10.03
CA THR A 200 58.76 -10.37 -10.41
C THR A 200 59.54 -11.61 -9.94
N PRO A 201 60.01 -12.49 -10.85
CA PRO A 201 60.63 -13.75 -10.45
C PRO A 201 61.95 -13.48 -9.71
N ARG A 202 62.09 -14.01 -8.50
CA ARG A 202 63.38 -14.07 -7.79
C ARG A 202 64.37 -14.81 -8.69
N ARG A 203 65.36 -14.09 -9.21
CA ARG A 203 66.49 -14.68 -9.95
C ARG A 203 67.08 -15.81 -9.08
N PRO A 204 67.18 -17.05 -9.58
CA PRO A 204 67.91 -18.08 -8.85
C PRO A 204 69.38 -17.64 -8.80
N LEU A 205 69.90 -17.53 -7.58
CA LEU A 205 71.33 -17.38 -7.33
C LEU A 205 71.99 -18.69 -7.74
N HIS A 206 72.73 -18.66 -8.85
CA HIS A 206 73.70 -19.69 -9.23
C HIS A 206 75.07 -19.32 -8.70
#